data_AF-A0A6B1D7T4-F1
#
_entry.id   AF-A0A6B1D7T4-F1
#
_cell.length_a   1.000
_cell.length_b   1.000
_cell.length_c   1.000
_cell.angle_alpha   90.00
_cell.angle_beta   90.00
_cell.angle_gamma   90.00
#
_symmetry.space_group_name_H-M   'P 1'
#
loop_
_entity.id
_entity.type
_entity.pdbx_description
1 polymer ?
#
loop_
_entity_poly.entity_id
_entity_poly.type
_entity_poly.pdbx_seq_one_letter_code
_entity_poly.pdbx_strand_id
1 'polypeptide(L)'
;APGGQAAGLGLLPVITTFSAQKETHQAGMRLHDGQTVRGYEIHTGDSRVREGTARFGEIIERGGRTVRIPDGAAAADGSVWGTYLHGLFENDGFRHSWLRGLGWSGAVAATTALRNREYDRLADAVEEAVVWNAVEALIS
;
A
#
# COMPACT_ATOMS: atom_id res chain seq x y z
N ALA A 1 17.90 -12.40 -19.53
CA ALA A 1 18.13 -11.31 -20.48
C ALA A 1 19.16 -10.36 -19.88
N PRO A 2 20.07 -9.75 -20.65
CA PRO A 2 20.87 -8.64 -20.13
C PRO A 2 19.89 -7.57 -19.64
N GLY A 3 20.16 -7.00 -18.46
CA GLY A 3 19.31 -5.95 -17.89
C GLY A 3 19.24 -4.72 -18.81
N GLY A 4 18.27 -3.84 -18.57
CA GLY A 4 18.08 -2.60 -19.31
C GLY A 4 17.89 -1.41 -18.37
N GLN A 5 17.97 -0.20 -18.92
CA GLN A 5 17.67 1.04 -18.23
C GLN A 5 16.64 1.83 -19.04
N ALA A 6 15.76 2.53 -18.34
CA ALA A 6 14.78 3.42 -18.94
C ALA A 6 14.70 4.71 -18.12
N ALA A 7 14.54 5.84 -18.81
CA ALA A 7 14.27 7.11 -18.15
C ALA A 7 12.84 7.10 -17.59
N GLY A 8 12.68 7.50 -16.33
CA GLY A 8 11.37 7.77 -15.75
C GLY A 8 10.80 9.12 -16.21
N LEU A 9 9.58 9.43 -15.78
CA LEU A 9 8.91 10.71 -16.09
C LEU A 9 9.59 11.94 -15.45
N GLY A 10 10.53 11.75 -14.53
CA GLY A 10 11.27 12.84 -13.88
C GLY A 10 10.49 13.61 -12.80
N LEU A 11 9.35 13.07 -12.33
CA LEU A 11 8.49 13.74 -11.34
C LEU A 11 9.04 13.69 -9.91
N LEU A 12 9.80 12.65 -9.58
CA LEU A 12 10.43 12.48 -8.28
C LEU A 12 11.92 12.19 -8.48
N PRO A 13 12.82 12.74 -7.65
CA PRO A 13 14.26 12.52 -7.74
C PRO A 13 14.65 11.16 -7.14
N VAL A 14 14.19 10.09 -7.79
CA VAL A 14 14.37 8.69 -7.36
C VAL A 14 14.98 7.86 -8.47
N ILE A 15 15.77 6.85 -8.08
CA ILE A 15 16.31 5.82 -8.96
C ILE A 15 15.83 4.48 -8.43
N THR A 16 15.16 3.69 -9.28
CA THR A 16 14.70 2.35 -8.92
C THR A 16 15.56 1.31 -9.63
N THR A 17 16.09 0.37 -8.86
CA THR A 17 16.82 -0.79 -9.38
C THR A 17 15.97 -2.03 -9.18
N PHE A 18 15.65 -2.74 -10.25
CA PHE A 18 14.93 -4.02 -10.15
C PHE A 18 15.91 -5.16 -9.88
N SER A 19 15.56 -6.02 -8.94
CA SER A 19 16.32 -7.23 -8.62
C SER A 19 15.45 -8.48 -8.72
N ALA A 20 16.06 -9.66 -8.62
CA ALA A 20 15.32 -10.92 -8.55
C ALA A 20 14.62 -11.11 -7.20
N GLN A 21 15.04 -10.37 -6.16
CA GLN A 21 14.43 -10.45 -4.83
C GLN A 21 13.10 -9.72 -4.84
N LYS A 22 12.07 -10.42 -4.38
CA LYS A 22 10.72 -9.90 -4.22
C LYS A 22 10.46 -9.68 -2.73
N GLU A 23 10.07 -8.47 -2.38
CA GLU A 23 9.59 -8.13 -1.06
C GLU A 23 8.07 -8.35 -1.01
N THR A 24 7.59 -9.06 0.01
CA THR A 24 6.17 -9.31 0.26
C THR A 24 5.89 -9.23 1.75
N HIS A 25 5.40 -8.09 2.23
CA HIS A 25 5.20 -7.85 3.67
C HIS A 25 3.88 -7.16 3.93
N GLN A 26 3.20 -7.55 5.00
CA GLN A 26 2.22 -6.67 5.63
C GLN A 26 2.97 -5.49 6.26
N ALA A 27 2.48 -4.27 6.08
CA ALA A 27 3.20 -3.08 6.48
C ALA A 27 2.27 -2.02 7.10
N GLY A 28 2.79 -1.33 8.10
CA GLY A 28 2.22 -0.12 8.69
C GLY A 28 3.17 1.04 8.47
N MET A 29 2.63 2.19 8.05
CA MET A 29 3.41 3.39 7.76
C MET A 29 2.87 4.58 8.55
N ARG A 30 3.78 5.40 9.07
CA ARG A 30 3.47 6.74 9.58
C ARG A 30 3.81 7.77 8.51
N LEU A 31 2.82 8.56 8.13
CA LEU A 31 2.94 9.66 7.18
C LEU A 31 3.51 10.91 7.86
N HIS A 32 3.98 11.87 7.05
CA HIS A 32 4.55 13.12 7.55
C HIS A 32 3.56 14.02 8.30
N ASP A 33 2.26 13.89 8.00
CA ASP A 33 1.19 14.59 8.71
C ASP A 33 0.79 13.89 10.03
N GLY A 34 1.48 12.81 10.39
CA GLY A 34 1.27 12.04 11.61
C GLY A 34 0.22 10.94 11.50
N GLN A 35 -0.48 10.82 10.36
CA GLN A 35 -1.43 9.73 10.15
C GLN A 35 -0.69 8.38 10.09
N THR A 36 -1.32 7.35 10.66
CA THR A 36 -0.87 5.96 10.50
C THR A 36 -1.79 5.25 9.53
N VAL A 37 -1.19 4.60 8.52
CA VAL A 37 -1.89 3.83 7.51
C VAL A 37 -1.37 2.39 7.51
N ARG A 38 -2.23 1.45 7.12
CA ARG A 38 -1.90 0.03 6.94
C ARG A 38 -2.01 -0.36 5.48
N GLY A 39 -1.25 -1.36 5.10
CA GLY A 39 -1.21 -1.86 3.74
C GLY A 39 -0.23 -3.00 3.62
N TYR A 40 0.35 -3.16 2.44
CA TYR A 40 1.34 -4.18 2.19
C TYR A 40 2.35 -3.71 1.14
N GLU A 41 3.53 -4.30 1.15
CA GLU A 41 4.57 -4.14 0.14
C GLU A 41 4.59 -5.38 -0.74
N ILE A 42 4.49 -5.21 -2.06
CA ILE A 42 4.74 -6.28 -3.05
C ILE A 42 5.53 -5.69 -4.21
N HIS A 43 6.86 -5.77 -4.16
CA HIS A 43 7.72 -5.17 -5.17
C HIS A 43 9.04 -5.92 -5.35
N THR A 44 9.64 -5.75 -6.53
CA THR A 44 10.99 -6.24 -6.87
C THR A 44 11.99 -5.11 -7.09
N GLY A 45 11.50 -3.87 -7.07
CA GLY A 45 12.31 -2.66 -7.17
C GLY A 45 12.83 -2.21 -5.80
N ASP A 46 14.04 -1.68 -5.78
CA ASP A 46 14.62 -0.93 -4.67
C ASP A 46 14.78 0.53 -5.11
N SER A 47 14.11 1.45 -4.43
CA SER A 47 14.11 2.87 -4.80
C SER A 47 15.04 3.65 -3.89
N ARG A 48 16.11 4.21 -4.47
CA ARG A 48 16.99 5.18 -3.82
C ARG A 48 16.49 6.58 -4.10
N VAL A 49 16.22 7.33 -3.04
CA VAL A 49 15.78 8.71 -3.11
C VAL A 49 16.99 9.62 -2.94
N ARG A 50 17.11 10.65 -3.80
CA ARG A 50 18.20 11.64 -3.72
C ARG A 50 18.17 12.36 -2.37
N GLU A 51 19.36 12.63 -1.83
CA GLU A 51 19.53 13.42 -0.61
C GLU A 51 18.79 14.76 -0.68
N GLY A 52 18.21 15.19 0.44
CA GLY A 52 17.41 16.42 0.54
C GLY A 52 15.96 16.30 0.02
N THR A 53 15.59 15.18 -0.61
CA THR A 53 14.19 14.94 -1.01
C THR A 53 13.37 14.50 0.18
N ALA A 54 12.18 15.11 0.36
CA ALA A 54 11.21 14.66 1.35
C ALA A 54 10.80 13.21 1.08
N ARG A 55 10.65 12.43 2.15
CA ARG A 55 10.05 11.10 2.09
C ARG A 55 8.53 11.24 2.00
N PHE A 56 7.84 10.14 1.76
CA PHE A 56 6.37 10.13 1.89
C PHE A 56 5.95 9.68 3.29
N GLY A 57 6.70 8.74 3.87
CA GLY A 57 6.49 8.29 5.24
C GLY A 57 7.63 7.43 5.77
N GLU A 58 7.38 6.81 6.92
CA GLU A 58 8.25 5.85 7.57
C GLU A 58 7.46 4.56 7.83
N ILE A 59 7.91 3.42 7.30
CA ILE A 59 7.40 2.11 7.68
C ILE A 59 7.79 1.87 9.13
N ILE A 60 6.78 1.68 9.98
CA ILE A 60 6.90 1.48 11.42
C ILE A 60 6.63 0.02 11.84
N GLU A 61 5.99 -0.75 10.96
CA GLU A 61 5.71 -2.18 11.14
C GLU A 61 5.89 -2.90 9.80
N ARG A 62 6.60 -4.03 9.78
CA ARG A 62 6.81 -4.85 8.58
C ARG A 62 6.83 -6.32 8.96
N GLY A 63 5.93 -7.12 8.37
CA GLY A 63 5.82 -8.56 8.67
C GLY A 63 5.58 -8.85 10.15
N GLY A 64 4.80 -8.02 10.85
CA GLY A 64 4.52 -8.16 12.29
C GLY A 64 5.65 -7.70 13.22
N ARG A 65 6.71 -7.08 12.69
CA ARG A 65 7.85 -6.57 13.48
C ARG A 65 7.88 -5.05 13.45
N THR A 66 8.15 -4.43 14.60
CA THR A 66 8.42 -2.99 14.68
C THR A 66 9.73 -2.67 13.97
N VAL A 67 9.69 -1.71 13.04
CA VAL A 67 10.84 -1.25 12.26
C VAL A 67 10.83 0.27 12.13
N ARG A 68 11.87 0.86 11.53
CA ARG A 68 11.90 2.26 11.10
C ARG A 68 12.62 2.33 9.76
N ILE A 69 11.86 2.33 8.69
CA ILE A 69 12.38 2.32 7.33
C ILE A 69 11.77 3.51 6.58
N PRO A 70 12.56 4.51 6.16
CA PRO A 70 12.04 5.60 5.33
C PRO A 70 11.48 5.03 4.03
N ASP A 71 10.25 5.39 3.68
CA ASP A 71 9.61 4.95 2.44
C ASP A 71 9.19 6.12 1.57
N GLY A 72 9.30 5.87 0.26
CA GLY A 72 8.78 6.77 -0.74
C GLY A 72 9.54 8.09 -0.88
N ALA A 73 8.96 8.96 -1.70
CA ALA A 73 9.41 10.32 -1.93
C ALA A 73 8.21 11.23 -2.18
N ALA A 74 8.35 12.49 -1.83
CA ALA A 74 7.36 13.53 -2.08
C ALA A 74 7.99 14.72 -2.80
N ALA A 75 7.27 15.29 -3.76
CA ALA A 75 7.59 16.59 -4.33
C ALA A 75 7.46 17.68 -3.26
N ALA A 76 8.26 18.74 -3.37
CA ALA A 76 8.32 19.81 -2.37
C ALA A 76 6.98 20.55 -2.20
N ASP A 77 6.17 20.61 -3.25
CA ASP A 77 4.84 21.22 -3.25
C ASP A 77 3.72 20.24 -2.83
N GLY A 78 4.07 18.98 -2.53
CA GLY A 78 3.11 17.94 -2.16
C GLY A 78 2.23 17.43 -3.31
N SER A 79 2.48 17.83 -4.55
CA SER A 79 1.65 17.45 -5.70
C SER A 79 1.85 16.00 -6.17
N VAL A 80 3.03 15.43 -5.92
CA VAL A 80 3.41 14.08 -6.33
C VAL A 80 4.01 13.33 -5.15
N TRP A 81 3.52 12.12 -4.94
CA TRP A 81 4.04 11.17 -3.95
C TRP A 81 4.30 9.82 -4.60
N GLY A 82 5.32 9.12 -4.11
CA GLY A 82 5.59 7.72 -4.42
C GLY A 82 5.79 6.95 -3.14
N THR A 83 5.28 5.72 -3.07
CA THR A 83 5.41 4.79 -1.94
C THR A 83 5.26 3.36 -2.44
N TYR A 84 5.94 2.40 -1.79
CA TYR A 84 5.71 0.97 -2.05
C TYR A 84 4.50 0.41 -1.28
N LEU A 85 3.90 1.21 -0.39
CA LEU A 85 2.74 0.80 0.38
C LEU A 85 1.49 0.75 -0.50
N HIS A 86 1.10 -0.46 -0.89
CA HIS A 86 -0.20 -0.74 -1.49
C HIS A 86 -1.31 -0.64 -0.45
N GLY A 87 -2.53 -0.31 -0.89
CA GLY A 87 -3.69 -0.16 0.00
C GLY A 87 -3.79 1.20 0.68
N LEU A 88 -2.94 2.17 0.32
CA LEU A 88 -2.94 3.52 0.92
C LEU A 88 -4.35 4.14 0.99
N PHE A 89 -5.11 4.11 -0.11
CA PHE A 89 -6.47 4.66 -0.18
C PHE A 89 -7.57 3.78 0.43
N GLU A 90 -7.26 2.56 0.84
CA GLU A 90 -8.18 1.71 1.61
C GLU A 90 -8.27 2.14 3.08
N ASN A 91 -7.34 2.99 3.51
CA ASN A 91 -7.38 3.65 4.80
C ASN A 91 -8.36 4.82 4.72
N ASP A 92 -9.58 4.62 5.23
CA ASP A 92 -10.65 5.63 5.19
C ASP A 92 -10.18 6.98 5.75
N GLY A 93 -9.41 6.99 6.86
CA GLY A 93 -8.87 8.23 7.45
C GLY A 93 -8.02 9.05 6.46
N PHE A 94 -7.07 8.40 5.78
CA PHE A 94 -6.20 9.02 4.78
C PHE A 94 -6.99 9.44 3.54
N ARG A 95 -7.82 8.54 2.99
CA ARG A 95 -8.63 8.84 1.79
C ARG A 95 -9.54 10.04 2.04
N HIS A 96 -10.14 10.14 3.21
CA HIS A 96 -11.05 11.23 3.56
C HIS A 96 -10.29 12.55 3.76
N SER A 97 -9.12 12.55 4.44
CA SER A 97 -8.33 13.78 4.59
C SER A 97 -7.79 14.27 3.24
N TRP A 98 -7.30 13.35 2.40
CA TRP A 98 -6.81 13.67 1.07
C TRP A 98 -7.90 14.26 0.17
N LEU A 99 -9.07 13.62 0.07
CA LEU A 99 -10.20 14.15 -0.72
C LEU A 99 -10.64 15.53 -0.23
N ARG A 100 -10.74 15.74 1.09
CA ARG A 100 -11.05 17.07 1.64
C ARG A 100 -10.00 18.11 1.27
N GLY A 101 -8.72 17.73 1.25
CA GLY A 101 -7.63 18.60 0.79
C GLY A 101 -7.78 19.02 -0.68
N LEU A 102 -8.43 18.20 -1.51
CA LEU A 102 -8.78 18.53 -2.90
C LEU A 102 -10.07 19.36 -3.04
N GLY A 103 -10.72 19.74 -1.93
CA GLY A 103 -11.98 20.48 -1.93
C GLY A 103 -13.22 19.60 -2.07
N TRP A 104 -13.11 18.27 -1.94
CA TRP A 104 -14.28 17.41 -1.90
C TRP A 104 -15.07 17.59 -0.60
N SER A 105 -16.35 17.93 -0.73
CA SER A 105 -17.28 18.15 0.38
C SER A 105 -18.41 17.12 0.46
N GLY A 106 -18.42 16.13 -0.43
CA GLY A 106 -19.42 15.06 -0.42
C GLY A 106 -19.24 14.11 0.77
N ALA A 107 -20.31 13.39 1.13
CA ALA A 107 -20.23 12.33 2.11
C ALA A 107 -19.23 11.26 1.65
N VAL A 108 -18.28 10.91 2.51
CA VAL A 108 -17.35 9.81 2.24
C VAL A 108 -17.80 8.62 3.07
N ALA A 109 -18.39 7.62 2.39
CA ALA A 109 -18.81 6.40 3.04
C ALA A 109 -17.59 5.59 3.50
N ALA A 110 -17.71 4.92 4.65
CA ALA A 110 -16.76 3.93 5.11
C ALA A 110 -16.79 2.73 4.15
N THR A 111 -15.87 2.71 3.18
CA THR A 111 -15.89 1.70 2.12
C THR A 111 -15.32 0.37 2.58
N THR A 112 -14.40 0.39 3.53
CA THR A 112 -13.72 -0.84 3.97
C THR A 112 -14.65 -1.71 4.82
N ALA A 113 -15.44 -1.12 5.72
CA ALA A 113 -16.44 -1.87 6.48
C ALA A 113 -17.53 -2.48 5.57
N LEU A 114 -18.00 -1.70 4.58
CA LEU A 114 -18.97 -2.20 3.60
C LEU A 114 -18.37 -3.34 2.77
N ARG A 115 -17.15 -3.17 2.26
CA ARG A 115 -16.44 -4.21 1.49
C ARG A 115 -16.28 -5.50 2.29
N ASN A 116 -15.84 -5.40 3.54
CA ASN A 116 -15.67 -6.57 4.39
C ASN A 116 -17.00 -7.30 4.63
N ARG A 117 -18.09 -6.55 4.87
CA ARG A 117 -19.42 -7.14 5.00
C ARG A 117 -19.84 -7.91 3.74
N GLU A 118 -19.56 -7.38 2.55
CA GLU A 118 -19.87 -8.09 1.31
C GLU A 118 -18.95 -9.31 1.09
N TYR A 119 -17.71 -9.28 1.58
CA TYR A 119 -16.84 -10.47 1.61
C TYR A 119 -17.35 -11.53 2.58
N ASP A 120 -17.78 -11.14 3.79
CA ASP A 120 -18.38 -12.07 4.76
C ASP A 120 -19.62 -12.71 4.17
N ARG A 121 -20.49 -11.92 3.53
CA ARG A 121 -21.68 -12.44 2.84
C ARG A 121 -21.33 -13.44 1.73
N LEU A 122 -20.28 -13.17 0.96
CA LEU A 122 -19.80 -14.09 -0.07
C LEU A 122 -19.24 -15.37 0.56
N ALA A 123 -18.49 -15.24 1.66
CA ALA A 123 -17.94 -16.37 2.38
C ALA A 123 -19.07 -17.28 2.91
N ASP A 124 -20.10 -16.71 3.53
CA ASP A 124 -21.29 -17.44 4.01
C ASP A 124 -21.97 -18.22 2.86
N ALA A 125 -22.15 -17.57 1.71
CA ALA A 125 -22.77 -18.20 0.55
C ALA A 125 -21.92 -19.34 -0.05
N VAL A 126 -20.59 -19.20 -0.04
CA VAL A 126 -19.68 -20.28 -0.43
C VAL A 126 -19.73 -21.41 0.59
N GLU A 127 -19.79 -21.09 1.88
CA GLU A 127 -19.88 -22.08 2.96
C GLU A 127 -21.14 -22.94 2.86
N GLU A 128 -22.27 -22.34 2.51
CA GLU A 128 -23.53 -23.05 2.29
C GLU A 128 -23.51 -23.91 1.01
N ALA A 129 -22.86 -23.45 -0.06
CA ALA A 129 -22.89 -24.11 -1.36
C ALA A 129 -21.83 -25.20 -1.56
N VAL A 130 -20.74 -25.18 -0.78
CA VAL A 130 -19.59 -26.08 -0.97
C VAL A 130 -19.67 -27.31 -0.07
N VAL A 131 -19.35 -28.49 -0.64
CA VAL A 131 -19.20 -29.73 0.12
C VAL A 131 -17.82 -29.77 0.76
N TRP A 132 -17.68 -29.18 1.95
CA TRP A 132 -16.39 -29.01 2.62
C TRP A 132 -15.61 -30.29 2.85
N ASN A 133 -16.28 -31.39 3.21
CA ASN A 133 -15.62 -32.70 3.38
C ASN A 133 -14.89 -33.17 2.10
N ALA A 134 -15.41 -32.84 0.91
CA ALA A 134 -14.75 -33.18 -0.36
C ALA A 134 -13.55 -32.28 -0.64
N VAL A 135 -13.60 -31.01 -0.21
CA VAL A 135 -12.46 -30.08 -0.30
C VAL A 135 -11.36 -30.50 0.67
N GLU A 136 -11.71 -30.83 1.91
CA GLU A 136 -10.77 -31.33 2.93
C GLU A 136 -10.04 -32.60 2.47
N ALA A 137 -10.78 -33.55 1.88
CA ALA A 137 -10.19 -34.78 1.34
C ALA A 137 -9.26 -34.56 0.13
N LEU A 138 -9.37 -33.42 -0.57
CA LEU A 138 -8.52 -33.07 -1.71
C LEU A 138 -7.18 -32.44 -1.27
N ILE A 139 -7.17 -31.78 -0.12
CA ILE A 139 -6.00 -31.03 0.40
C ILE A 139 -5.28 -31.76 1.54
N SER A 140 -5.84 -32.87 2.03
CA SER A 140 -5.19 -33.85 2.91
C SER A 140 -4.38 -34.87 2.12
#